data_AF-X1FB99-F1
#
_entry.id   AF-X1FB99-F1
#
_cell.length_a   1.000
_cell.length_b   1.000
_cell.length_c   1.000
_cell.angle_alpha   90.00
_cell.angle_beta   90.00
_cell.angle_gamma   90.00
#
_symmetry.space_group_name_H-M   'P 1'
#
loop_
_entity.id
_entity.type
_entity.pdbx_description
1 polymer ?
#
loop_
_entity_poly.entity_id
_entity_poly.type
_entity_poly.pdbx_seq_one_letter_code
_entity_poly.pdbx_strand_id
1 'polypeptide(L)' 'KIEKALKKLKQNPVIYSIKLLDKRLGSYRFRIGDHRVIFDLEDNKIIILRVGHRDKIYK' A
#
# COMPACT_ATOMS: atom_id res chain seq x y z
N LYS A 1 -0.19 -10.74 -12.12
CA LYS A 1 0.25 -9.32 -12.00
C LYS A 1 0.33 -8.85 -10.55
N ILE A 2 -0.70 -9.05 -9.72
CA ILE A 2 -0.71 -8.64 -8.30
C ILE A 2 0.37 -9.36 -7.47
N GLU A 3 0.53 -10.67 -7.62
CA GLU A 3 1.54 -11.44 -6.88
C GLU A 3 2.97 -10.89 -7.06
N LYS A 4 3.36 -10.57 -8.30
CA LYS A 4 4.65 -9.96 -8.61
C LYS A 4 4.82 -8.58 -7.95
N ALA A 5 3.74 -7.81 -7.86
CA ALA A 5 3.75 -6.51 -7.20
C ALA A 5 3.89 -6.64 -5.68
N LEU A 6 3.19 -7.60 -5.07
CA LEU A 6 3.30 -7.88 -3.63
C LEU A 6 4.69 -8.42 -3.25
N LYS A 7 5.32 -9.24 -4.10
CA LYS A 7 6.72 -9.67 -3.91
C LYS A 7 7.68 -8.47 -3.88
N LYS A 8 7.52 -7.49 -4.78
CA LYS A 8 8.30 -6.25 -4.75
C LYS A 8 8.05 -5.44 -3.48
N LEU A 9 6.77 -5.28 -3.10
CA LEU A 9 6.41 -4.59 -1.87
C LEU A 9 7.06 -5.22 -0.64
N LYS A 10 7.10 -6.56 -0.55
CA LYS A 10 7.76 -7.27 0.55
C LYS A 10 9.28 -7.02 0.62
N GLN A 11 9.95 -6.88 -0.53
CA GLN A 11 11.40 -6.68 -0.57
C GLN A 11 11.80 -5.31 -0.02
N ASN A 12 11.12 -4.23 -0.45
CA ASN A 12 11.43 -2.87 -0.02
C ASN A 12 10.16 -2.01 0.04
N PRO A 13 9.34 -2.15 1.10
CA PRO A 13 8.01 -1.56 1.14
C PRO A 13 8.03 -0.04 1.09
N VAL A 14 9.02 0.61 1.72
CA VAL A 14 9.17 2.07 1.72
C VAL A 14 9.56 2.60 0.34
N ILE A 15 10.49 1.95 -0.37
CA ILE A 15 10.99 2.41 -1.67
C ILE A 15 9.90 2.34 -2.74
N TYR A 16 9.07 1.31 -2.69
CA TYR A 16 8.02 1.12 -3.70
C TYR A 16 6.71 1.84 -3.38
N SER A 17 6.60 2.49 -2.22
CA SER A 17 5.38 3.16 -1.78
C SER A 17 5.58 4.65 -1.57
N ILE A 18 4.46 5.37 -1.46
CA ILE A 18 4.45 6.80 -1.14
C ILE A 18 3.89 6.95 0.27
N LYS A 19 4.59 7.71 1.12
CA LYS A 19 4.11 8.08 2.44
C LYS A 19 2.87 8.97 2.30
N LEU A 20 1.79 8.60 2.98
CA LEU A 20 0.56 9.39 3.01
C LEU A 20 0.68 10.54 4.01
N LEU A 21 0.13 11.70 3.65
CA LEU A 21 0.00 12.86 4.53
C LEU A 21 -1.17 12.67 5.50
N ASP A 22 -2.30 12.16 5.01
CA ASP A 22 -3.46 11.87 5.85
C ASP A 22 -3.27 10.52 6.57
N LYS A 23 -2.85 10.62 7.82
CA LYS A 23 -2.62 9.47 8.70
C LYS A 23 -3.86 8.65 9.02
N ARG A 24 -5.07 9.19 8.80
CA ARG A 24 -6.34 8.46 9.04
C ARG A 24 -6.56 7.33 8.02
N LEU A 25 -5.95 7.42 6.85
CA LEU A 25 -6.04 6.40 5.82
C LEU A 25 -5.03 5.26 6.03
N GLY A 26 -3.89 5.59 6.65
CA GLY A 26 -2.72 4.74 6.82
C GLY A 26 -1.42 5.50 6.52
N SER A 27 -0.27 4.85 6.66
CA SER A 27 1.04 5.50 6.52
C SER A 27 1.59 5.46 5.10
N TYR A 28 1.29 4.41 4.34
CA TYR A 28 1.87 4.20 3.01
C TYR A 28 0.83 3.78 1.99
N ARG A 29 1.06 4.18 0.74
CA ARG A 29 0.27 3.77 -0.42
C ARG A 29 1.15 3.15 -1.49
N PHE A 30 0.83 1.92 -1.85
CA PHE A 30 1.44 1.21 -2.98
C PHE A 30 0.47 1.15 -4.17
N ARG A 31 0.99 1.36 -5.39
CA ARG A 31 0.19 1.36 -6.62
C ARG A 31 0.40 0.08 -7.43
N ILE A 32 -0.70 -0.57 -7.82
CA ILE A 32 -0.70 -1.75 -8.69
C ILE A 32 -1.66 -1.49 -9.85
N GLY A 33 -1.15 -0.86 -10.93
CA GLY A 33 -2.01 -0.41 -12.03
C GLY A 33 -3.03 0.61 -11.53
N ASP A 34 -4.32 0.28 -11.62
CA ASP A 34 -5.42 1.10 -11.08
C ASP A 34 -5.84 0.73 -9.65
N HIS A 35 -5.24 -0.30 -9.07
CA HIS A 35 -5.45 -0.62 -7.66
C HIS A 35 -4.45 0.11 -6.76
N ARG A 36 -4.87 0.36 -5.53
CA ARG A 36 -4.08 0.91 -4.45
C ARG A 36 -4.12 -0.06 -3.28
N VAL A 37 -3.00 -0.16 -2.60
CA VAL A 37 -2.85 -0.87 -1.34
C VAL A 37 -2.41 0.16 -0.32
N ILE A 38 -3.21 0.37 0.71
CA ILE A 38 -2.86 1.24 1.84
C ILE A 38 -2.46 0.34 3.00
N PHE A 39 -1.31 0.64 3.60
CA PHE A 39 -0.72 -0.20 4.62
C PHE A 39 0.09 0.60 5.63
N ASP A 40 0.31 -0.02 6.78
CA ASP A 40 1.24 0.41 7.82
C ASP A 40 2.41 -0.56 7.94
N LEU A 41 3.50 -0.06 8.52
CA LEU A 41 4.66 -0.85 8.90
C LEU A 41 4.71 -0.89 10.42
N GLU A 42 4.63 -2.09 10.98
CA GLU A 42 4.77 -2.34 12.40
C GLU A 42 5.84 -3.41 12.59
N ASP A 43 6.91 -3.07 13.30
CA ASP A 43 8.12 -3.87 13.42
C ASP A 43 8.64 -4.33 12.04
N ASN A 44 8.58 -5.64 11.78
CA ASN A 44 8.96 -6.28 10.51
C ASN A 44 7.74 -6.77 9.71
N LYS A 45 6.55 -6.24 9.97
CA LYS A 45 5.30 -6.64 9.32
C LYS A 45 4.73 -5.51 8.47
N ILE A 46 4.13 -5.92 7.35
CA ILE A 46 3.32 -5.05 6.50
C ILE A 46 1.86 -5.33 6.86
N ILE A 47 1.18 -4.36 7.47
CA ILE A 47 -0.22 -4.49 7.83
C ILE A 47 -1.07 -3.83 6.74
N ILE A 48 -1.78 -4.67 5.97
CA ILE A 48 -2.65 -4.20 4.89
C ILE A 48 -3.96 -3.68 5.49
N LEU A 49 -4.21 -2.39 5.35
CA LEU A 49 -5.42 -1.73 5.86
C LEU A 49 -6.54 -1.75 4.82
N ARG A 50 -6.20 -1.45 3.55
CA ARG A 50 -7.17 -1.36 2.45
C ARG A 50 -6.55 -1.80 1.13
N VAL A 51 -7.33 -2.51 0.32
CA VAL A 51 -7.01 -2.83 -1.08
C VAL A 51 -8.22 -2.48 -1.94
N GLY A 52 -8.02 -1.71 -2.99
CA GLY A 52 -9.14 -1.30 -3.83
C GLY A 52 -8.75 -0.48 -5.04
N HIS A 53 -9.71 -0.26 -5.93
CA HIS A 53 -9.55 0.56 -7.11
C HIS A 53 -9.50 2.07 -6.78
N ARG A 54 -8.86 2.89 -7.64
CA ARG A 54 -8.60 4.35 -7.42
C ARG A 54 -9.74 5.13 -6.82
N ASP A 55 -10.89 4.87 -7.40
CA ASP A 55 -12.14 5.61 -7.36
C ASP A 55 -12.99 5.21 -6.15
N LYS A 56 -12.72 4.03 -5.57
CA LYS A 56 -13.44 3.48 -4.43
C LYS A 56 -12.65 3.55 -3.13
N ILE A 57 -11.32 3.47 -3.17
CA ILE A 57 -10.52 3.27 -1.95
C ILE A 57 -10.50 4.48 -0.99
N TYR A 58 -10.82 5.67 -1.50
CA TYR A 58 -10.86 6.92 -0.72
C TYR A 58 -12.29 7.36 -0.35
N LYS A 59 -13.29 6.58 -0.74
CA LYS A 59 -14.67 6.76 -0.29
C LYS A 59 -14.88 5.94 0.98
#